data_AF-A0A7W0JIW3-F1
#
_entry.id   AF-A0A7W0JIW3-F1
#
_cell.length_a   1.000
_cell.length_b   1.000
_cell.length_c   1.000
_cell.angle_alpha   90.00
_cell.angle_beta   90.00
_cell.angle_gamma   90.00
#
_symmetry.space_group_name_H-M   'P 1'
#
loop_
_entity.id
_entity.type
_entity.pdbx_description
1 polymer ?
#
loop_
_entity_poly.entity_id
_entity_poly.type
_entity_poly.pdbx_seq_one_letter_code
_entity_poly.pdbx_strand_id
1 'polypeptide(L)' 'MSYNRPLTTKGAQKRGERERAVGIDPGDEAARWLDEHDPKPEPPQPKAAKKSKAVHRFRQQR' A
#
# COMPACT_ATOMS: atom_id res chain seq x y z
N MET A 1 -0.62 37.00 4.68
CA MET A 1 -0.95 36.18 3.49
C MET A 1 -0.01 34.98 3.45
N SER A 2 -0.52 33.77 3.73
CA SER A 2 0.25 32.55 3.54
C SER A 2 0.30 32.23 2.06
N TYR A 3 1.47 32.36 1.44
CA TYR A 3 1.66 31.88 0.07
C TYR A 3 1.51 30.36 0.08
N ASN A 4 0.46 29.84 -0.57
CA ASN A 4 0.35 28.43 -0.93
C ASN A 4 1.47 28.09 -1.91
N ARG A 5 2.68 27.93 -1.39
CA ARG A 5 3.84 27.51 -2.16
C ARG A 5 3.69 26.01 -2.40
N PRO A 6 3.81 25.54 -3.65
CA PRO A 6 3.79 24.11 -3.92
C PRO A 6 4.90 23.43 -3.12
N LEU A 7 4.57 22.29 -2.50
CA LEU A 7 5.54 21.52 -1.74
C LEU A 7 6.66 21.05 -2.65
N THR A 8 7.90 21.25 -2.22
CA THR A 8 9.05 20.58 -2.84
C THR A 8 8.97 19.09 -2.55
N THR A 9 9.59 18.24 -3.38
CA THR A 9 9.61 16.78 -3.20
C THR A 9 10.07 16.39 -1.78
N LYS A 10 11.11 17.07 -1.27
CA LYS A 10 11.62 16.87 0.10
C LYS A 10 10.61 17.30 1.17
N GLY A 11 9.86 18.37 0.92
CA GLY A 11 8.80 18.83 1.81
C GLY A 11 7.62 17.86 1.88
N ALA A 12 7.19 17.33 0.74
CA ALA A 12 6.16 16.30 0.66
C ALA A 12 6.58 15.01 1.39
N GLN A 13 7.82 14.56 1.18
CA GLN A 13 8.36 13.39 1.86
C GLN A 13 8.37 13.54 3.39
N LYS A 14 8.89 14.68 3.90
CA LYS A 14 8.89 14.96 5.35
C LYS A 14 7.49 15.06 5.94
N ARG A 15 6.51 15.55 5.17
CA ARG A 15 5.11 15.62 5.61
C ARG A 15 4.52 14.22 5.75
N GLY A 16 4.70 13.36 4.74
CA GLY A 16 4.26 11.96 4.80
C GLY A 16 5.00 11.12 5.86
N GLU A 17 6.25 11.44 6.18
CA GLU A 17 6.95 10.85 7.34
C GLU A 17 6.29 11.23 8.67
N ARG A 18 5.91 12.51 8.85
CA ARG A 18 5.21 12.96 10.06
C ARG A 18 3.84 12.33 10.21
N GLU A 19 3.06 12.29 9.13
CA GLU A 19 1.72 11.67 9.12
C GLU A 19 1.79 10.19 9.50
N ARG A 20 2.79 9.46 8.99
CA ARG A 20 3.02 8.06 9.38
C ARG A 20 3.56 7.90 10.81
N ALA A 21 4.41 8.81 11.26
CA ALA A 21 4.98 8.78 12.61
C ALA A 21 3.95 9.08 13.71
N VAL A 22 2.95 9.91 13.41
CA VAL A 22 1.79 10.14 14.31
C VAL A 22 0.94 8.87 14.44
N GLY A 23 1.02 7.97 13.45
CA GLY A 23 0.30 6.70 13.46
C GLY A 23 -1.19 6.87 13.19
N ILE A 24 -1.84 5.79 12.76
CA ILE A 24 -3.29 5.65 12.82
C ILE A 24 -3.59 5.19 14.25
N ASP A 25 -4.55 5.82 14.92
CA ASP A 25 -4.94 5.43 16.27
C ASP A 25 -5.31 3.93 16.29
N PRO A 26 -4.68 3.09 17.14
CA PRO A 26 -5.05 1.68 17.27
C PRO A 26 -6.51 1.46 17.71
N GLY A 27 -7.14 2.50 18.26
CA GLY A 27 -8.55 2.57 18.59
C GLY A 27 -9.46 3.03 17.44
N ASP A 28 -8.91 3.39 16.28
CA ASP A 28 -9.68 3.98 15.18
C ASP A 28 -10.74 3.00 14.66
N GLU A 29 -12.00 3.29 14.98
CA GLU A 29 -13.16 2.51 14.55
C GLU A 29 -13.27 2.48 13.01
N ALA A 30 -12.87 3.54 12.32
CA ALA A 30 -12.89 3.59 10.86
C ALA A 30 -11.83 2.66 10.26
N ALA A 31 -10.63 2.61 10.85
CA ALA A 31 -9.59 1.68 10.44
C ALA A 31 -10.02 0.22 10.66
N ARG A 32 -10.65 -0.09 11.81
CA ARG A 32 -11.21 -1.42 12.09
C ARG A 32 -12.30 -1.81 11.11
N TRP A 33 -13.18 -0.87 10.79
CA TRP A 33 -14.23 -1.09 9.80
C TRP A 33 -13.65 -1.37 8.41
N LEU A 34 -12.60 -0.65 7.99
CA LEU A 34 -11.92 -0.93 6.73
C LEU A 34 -11.25 -2.30 6.73
N ASP A 35 -10.58 -2.70 7.81
CA ASP A 35 -9.97 -4.04 7.88
C ASP A 35 -11.01 -5.17 7.79
N GLU A 36 -12.23 -4.94 8.31
CA GLU A 36 -13.33 -5.91 8.27
C GLU A 36 -14.09 -5.91 6.93
N HIS A 37 -14.25 -4.75 6.30
CA HIS A 37 -15.15 -4.58 5.15
C HIS A 37 -14.46 -4.26 3.82
N ASP A 38 -13.21 -3.79 3.82
CA ASP A 38 -12.47 -3.49 2.59
C ASP A 38 -11.89 -4.80 2.02
N PRO A 39 -12.37 -5.27 0.85
CA PRO A 39 -11.83 -6.46 0.24
C PRO A 39 -10.37 -6.23 -0.13
N LYS A 40 -9.51 -7.19 0.23
CA LYS A 40 -8.09 -7.14 -0.16
C LYS A 40 -7.98 -7.00 -1.69
N PRO A 41 -7.08 -6.13 -2.18
CA PRO A 41 -6.91 -5.94 -3.61
C PRO A 41 -6.53 -7.25 -4.27
N GLU A 42 -6.98 -7.42 -5.52
CA GLU A 42 -6.64 -8.61 -6.28
C GLU A 42 -5.12 -8.75 -6.42
N PRO A 43 -4.59 -9.97 -6.29
CA PRO A 43 -3.18 -10.20 -6.48
C PRO A 43 -2.76 -9.79 -7.90
N PRO A 44 -1.55 -9.23 -8.07
CA PRO A 44 -1.09 -8.80 -9.38
C PRO A 44 -1.04 -9.98 -10.34
N GLN A 45 -1.69 -9.83 -11.49
CA GLN A 45 -1.71 -10.85 -12.52
C GLN A 45 -0.30 -11.04 -13.12
N PRO A 46 0.13 -12.29 -13.39
CA PRO A 46 1.43 -12.54 -13.98
C PRO A 46 1.46 -11.99 -15.42
N LYS A 47 2.56 -11.33 -15.78
CA LYS A 47 2.77 -10.74 -17.12
C LYS A 47 2.64 -11.73 -18.28
N ALA A 48 2.71 -13.04 -18.01
CA ALA A 48 2.49 -14.12 -18.96
C ALA A 48 2.15 -15.41 -18.22
N ALA A 49 1.41 -16.34 -18.84
CA ALA A 49 1.04 -17.62 -18.24
C ALA A 49 2.25 -18.44 -17.74
N LYS A 50 3.37 -18.40 -18.48
CA LYS A 50 4.64 -19.06 -18.11
C LYS A 50 5.30 -18.45 -16.86
N LYS A 51 4.92 -17.23 -16.48
CA LYS A 51 5.43 -16.50 -15.31
C LYS A 51 4.49 -16.65 -14.10
N SER A 52 3.47 -17.50 -14.19
CA SER A 52 2.59 -17.78 -13.06
C SER A 52 3.31 -18.57 -11.97
N LYS A 53 2.95 -18.31 -10.71
CA LYS A 53 3.48 -19.02 -9.53
C LYS A 53 3.16 -20.52 -9.59
N ALA A 54 2.01 -20.88 -10.16
CA ALA A 54 1.59 -22.27 -10.35
C ALA A 54 2.55 -23.04 -11.27
N VAL A 55 2.88 -22.47 -12.43
CA VAL A 55 3.84 -23.08 -13.38
C VAL A 55 5.24 -23.19 -12.77
N HIS A 56 5.66 -22.18 -12.00
CA HIS A 56 6.95 -22.23 -11.31
C HIS A 56 7.00 -23.35 -10.26
N ARG A 57 5.95 -23.50 -9.44
CA ARG A 57 5.86 -24.57 -8.43
C ARG A 57 5.85 -25.96 -9.05
N PHE A 58 5.09 -26.16 -10.12
CA PHE A 58 5.05 -27.43 -10.84
C PHE A 58 6.43 -27.83 -11.37
N ARG A 59 7.20 -26.87 -11.91
CA ARG A 59 8.56 -27.12 -12.41
C ARG A 59 9.57 -27.49 -11.32
N GLN A 60 9.40 -26.97 -10.10
CA GLN A 60 10.29 -27.25 -8.96
C GLN A 60 10.03 -28.61 -8.31
N GLN A 61 8.86 -29.21 -8.55
CA GLN A 61 8.50 -30.54 -8.04
C GLN A 61 8.93 -31.69 -8.96
N ARG A 62 9.46 -31.39 -10.14
CA ARG A 62 10.07 -32.37 -11.07
C ARG A 62 11.58 -32.34 -10.92
#